data_AF-A0A358HV12-F1
#
_entry.id   AF-A0A358HV12-F1
#
_cell.length_a   1.000
_cell.length_b   1.000
_cell.length_c   1.000
_cell.angle_alpha   90.00
_cell.angle_beta   90.00
_cell.angle_gamma   90.00
#
_symmetry.space_group_name_H-M   'P 1'
#
loop_
_entity.id
_entity.type
_entity.pdbx_description
1 polymer ?
#
loop_
_entity_poly.entity_id
_entity_poly.type
_entity_poly.pdbx_seq_one_letter_code
_entity_poly.pdbx_strand_id
1 'polypeptide(L)' 'MKIANNQGNTGRKANLIIRKPKATDGATVNALIADCKPLDENSMYCNLLQCSHFGDTCAIAELDGEAVG' A
#
# COMPACT_ATOMS: atom_id res chain seq x y z
N MET A 1 14.50 -15.79 9.51
CA MET A 1 15.23 -15.00 10.51
C MET A 1 14.35 -14.93 11.76
N LYS A 2 14.79 -15.51 12.89
CA LYS A 2 13.99 -15.64 14.12
C LYS A 2 14.08 -14.33 14.91
N ILE A 3 12.95 -13.78 15.34
CA ILE A 3 12.91 -12.65 16.29
C ILE A 3 12.76 -13.20 17.71
N ALA A 4 13.65 -12.74 18.61
CA ALA A 4 13.64 -13.03 20.04
C ALA A 4 12.81 -11.98 20.81
N ASN A 5 12.29 -12.40 21.97
CA ASN A 5 11.24 -11.78 22.80
C ASN A 5 11.70 -10.54 23.61
N ASN A 6 10.78 -9.66 24.08
CA ASN A 6 10.23 -9.66 25.47
C ASN A 6 9.48 -8.35 25.86
N GLN A 7 8.26 -8.52 26.37
CA GLN A 7 7.28 -7.64 27.06
C GLN A 7 7.30 -6.09 26.94
N GLY A 8 6.21 -5.56 26.37
CA GLY A 8 5.74 -4.18 26.51
C GLY A 8 4.44 -3.97 25.72
N ASN A 9 3.27 -4.11 26.37
CA ASN A 9 1.92 -4.12 25.79
C ASN A 9 1.73 -5.20 24.71
N THR A 10 0.97 -6.26 24.96
CA THR A 10 0.46 -7.16 23.90
C THR A 10 -0.61 -6.43 23.07
N GLY A 11 -0.23 -5.30 22.49
CA GLY A 11 -0.98 -4.59 21.47
C GLY A 11 -1.03 -5.46 20.23
N ARG A 12 -2.21 -5.51 19.60
CA ARG A 12 -2.49 -6.15 18.30
C ARG A 12 -1.26 -6.09 17.40
N LYS A 13 -0.72 -7.25 17.01
CA LYS A 13 0.32 -7.30 15.98
C LYS A 13 -0.30 -6.77 14.69
N ALA A 14 0.02 -5.53 14.34
CA ALA A 14 -0.44 -4.94 13.10
C ALA A 14 0.13 -5.76 11.94
N ASN A 15 -0.74 -6.17 11.02
CA ASN A 15 -0.36 -7.01 9.90
C ASN A 15 0.04 -6.12 8.73
N LEU A 16 1.34 -5.82 8.65
CA LEU A 16 1.93 -5.10 7.53
C LEU A 16 2.36 -6.08 6.44
N ILE A 17 1.81 -5.90 5.23
CA ILE A 17 2.14 -6.70 4.05
C ILE A 17 2.61 -5.76 2.95
N ILE A 18 3.69 -6.12 2.26
CA ILE A 18 4.09 -5.46 1.01
C ILE A 18 3.84 -6.44 -0.13
N ARG A 19 3.08 -6.01 -1.14
CA ARG A 19 2.71 -6.86 -2.29
C ARG A 19 2.75 -6.10 -3.60
N LYS A 20 2.84 -6.84 -4.71
CA LYS A 20 2.60 -6.33 -6.05
C LYS A 20 1.16 -5.76 -6.13
N PRO A 21 0.95 -4.57 -6.74
CA PRO A 21 -0.39 -4.05 -6.98
C PRO A 21 -1.13 -4.91 -8.01
N LYS A 22 -2.45 -4.89 -7.92
CA LYS A 22 -3.39 -5.53 -8.83
C LYS A 22 -4.18 -4.43 -9.53
N ALA A 23 -4.74 -4.72 -10.71
CA ALA A 23 -5.56 -3.75 -11.45
C ALA A 23 -6.70 -3.13 -10.62
N THR A 24 -7.23 -3.88 -9.64
CA THR A 24 -8.28 -3.42 -8.72
C THR A 24 -7.84 -2.36 -7.72
N ASP A 25 -6.53 -2.18 -7.50
CA ASP A 25 -5.98 -1.24 -6.51
C ASP A 25 -5.92 0.20 -7.03
N GLY A 26 -6.14 0.45 -8.33
CA GLY A 26 -5.93 1.76 -8.96
C GLY A 26 -6.72 2.91 -8.32
N ALA A 27 -7.96 2.65 -7.90
CA ALA A 27 -8.79 3.65 -7.22
C ALA A 27 -8.27 3.95 -5.81
N THR A 28 -7.85 2.90 -5.06
CA THR A 28 -7.27 3.04 -3.72
C THR A 28 -5.95 3.82 -3.76
N VAL A 29 -5.07 3.51 -4.72
CA VAL A 29 -3.82 4.24 -4.93
C VAL A 29 -4.08 5.70 -5.29
N ASN A 30 -5.05 5.97 -6.17
CA ASN A 30 -5.39 7.34 -6.54
C ASN A 30 -5.88 8.17 -5.34
N ALA A 31 -6.72 7.59 -4.49
CA ALA A 31 -7.19 8.24 -3.26
C ALA A 31 -6.04 8.49 -2.28
N LEU A 32 -5.16 7.49 -2.07
CA LEU A 32 -4.00 7.64 -1.19
C LEU A 32 -3.06 8.77 -1.65
N ILE A 33 -2.82 8.90 -2.96
CA ILE A 33 -2.03 10.00 -3.54
C ILE A 33 -2.68 11.36 -3.26
N ALA A 34 -4.00 11.48 -3.40
CA ALA A 34 -4.73 12.72 -3.15
C ALA A 34 -4.61 13.17 -1.67
N ASP A 35 -4.58 12.22 -0.74
CA ASP A 35 -4.40 12.46 0.70
C ASP A 35 -2.94 12.83 1.07
N CYS A 36 -1.96 12.54 0.19
CA CYS A 36 -0.53 12.76 0.42
C CYS A 36 0.00 14.07 -0.19
N LYS A 37 -0.57 15.22 0.16
CA LYS A 37 -0.02 16.52 -0.28
C LYS A 37 1.44 16.70 0.20
N PRO A 38 2.35 17.24 -0.64
CA PRO A 38 2.11 18.02 -1.86
C PRO A 38 2.16 17.20 -3.17
N LEU A 39 2.01 15.88 -3.13
CA LEU A 39 2.14 15.04 -4.32
C LEU A 39 1.13 15.44 -5.42
N ASP A 40 1.61 15.47 -6.66
CA ASP A 40 0.76 15.76 -7.82
C ASP A 40 -0.18 14.59 -8.10
N GLU A 41 -1.47 14.90 -8.18
CA GLU A 41 -2.49 13.93 -8.55
C GLU A 41 -2.45 13.64 -10.05
N ASN A 42 -2.51 12.35 -10.40
CA ASN A 42 -2.77 11.90 -11.76
C ASN A 42 -4.22 11.46 -11.90
N SER A 43 -4.66 11.23 -13.14
CA SER A 43 -5.99 10.64 -13.38
C SER A 43 -6.09 9.25 -12.76
N MET A 44 -7.30 8.87 -12.32
CA MET A 44 -7.55 7.53 -11.79
C MET A 44 -7.16 6.44 -12.80
N TYR A 45 -7.41 6.69 -14.09
CA TYR A 45 -6.99 5.77 -15.17
C TYR A 45 -5.46 5.58 -15.24
N CYS A 46 -4.67 6.61 -14.98
CA CYS A 46 -3.21 6.49 -14.90
C CYS A 46 -2.79 5.51 -13.80
N ASN A 47 -3.37 5.66 -12.60
CA ASN A 47 -3.09 4.78 -11.47
C ASN A 47 -3.57 3.34 -11.72
N LEU A 48 -4.67 3.15 -12.45
CA LEU A 48 -5.09 1.83 -12.94
C LEU A 48 -4.04 1.20 -13.86
N LEU A 49 -3.50 1.96 -14.82
CA LEU A 49 -2.42 1.46 -15.71
C LEU A 49 -1.15 1.13 -14.93
N GLN A 50 -0.80 1.95 -13.93
CA GLN A 50 0.35 1.69 -13.06
C GLN A 50 0.18 0.36 -12.30
N CYS A 51 -1.01 0.12 -11.75
CA CYS A 51 -1.30 -1.11 -11.02
C CYS A 51 -1.42 -2.35 -11.93
N SER A 52 -1.86 -2.19 -13.18
CA SER A 52 -2.08 -3.30 -14.11
C SER A 52 -0.87 -3.64 -14.99
N HIS A 53 -0.31 -2.66 -15.70
CA HIS A 53 0.76 -2.87 -16.68
C HIS A 53 2.16 -2.75 -16.06
N PHE A 54 2.30 -1.92 -15.02
CA PHE A 54 3.59 -1.65 -14.38
C PHE A 54 3.72 -2.29 -12.99
N GLY A 55 2.76 -3.12 -12.61
CA GLY A 55 2.72 -3.71 -11.27
C GLY A 55 3.99 -4.48 -10.90
N ASP A 56 4.66 -5.12 -11.86
CA ASP A 56 5.92 -5.86 -11.59
C ASP A 56 7.07 -4.96 -11.09
N THR A 57 6.93 -3.66 -11.28
CA THR A 57 7.90 -2.63 -10.84
C THR A 57 7.34 -1.71 -9.76
N CYS A 58 6.17 -2.03 -9.19
CA CYS A 58 5.50 -1.26 -8.15
C CYS A 58 5.22 -2.12 -6.92
N ALA A 59 4.93 -1.48 -5.80
CA ALA A 59 4.52 -2.14 -4.57
C ALA A 59 3.40 -1.35 -3.89
N ILE A 60 2.57 -2.05 -3.12
CA ILE A 60 1.62 -1.47 -2.17
C ILE A 60 1.95 -2.04 -0.80
N ALA A 61 1.98 -1.17 0.21
CA ALA A 61 2.00 -1.50 1.62
C ALA A 61 0.57 -1.49 2.17
N GLU A 62 0.14 -2.61 2.76
CA GLU A 62 -1.14 -2.75 3.45
C GLU A 62 -0.93 -2.95 4.94
N LEU A 63 -1.61 -2.16 5.76
CA LEU A 63 -1.68 -2.34 7.21
C LEU A 63 -3.08 -2.80 7.58
N ASP A 64 -3.20 -4.01 8.10
CA ASP A 64 -4.50 -4.61 8.47
C ASP A 64 -5.54 -4.59 7.33
N GLY A 65 -5.06 -4.66 6.08
CA GLY A 65 -5.88 -4.68 4.86
C GLY A 65 -6.14 -3.31 4.23
N GLU A 66 -5.68 -2.22 4.85
CA GLU A 66 -5.78 -0.87 4.29
C GLU A 66 -4.47 -0.45 3.63
N ALA A 67 -4.54 0.12 2.43
CA ALA A 67 -3.37 0.64 1.74
C ALA A 67 -2.84 1.90 2.46
N VAL A 68 -1.57 1.86 2.85
CA VAL A 68 -0.90 2.94 3.58
C VAL A 68 0.34 3.47 2.86
N GLY A 69 0.72 2.87 1.73
CA GLY A 69 1.88 3.26 0.92
C GLY A 69 2.04 2.45 -0.34
#